data_AF-A0A1F7BL10-F1
#
_entry.id   AF-A0A1F7BL10-F1
#
_cell.length_a   1.000
_cell.length_b   1.000
_cell.length_c   1.000
_cell.angle_alpha   90.00
_cell.angle_beta   90.00
_cell.angle_gamma   90.00
#
_symmetry.space_group_name_H-M   'P 1'
#
loop_
_entity.id
_entity.type
_entity.pdbx_description
1 polymer ?
#
loop_
_entity_poly.entity_id
_entity_poly.type
_entity_poly.pdbx_seq_one_letter_code
_entity_poly.pdbx_strand_id
1 'polypeptide(L)'
;MKYKTIYADPPWMEVGGGKIVRGAQKHYPLMKTEAICDLALPLSEFLEPNAHLYLWVTNNFLIDGLKVMRAWGFEYKTTITWMKTQIGLGQYFRGVTEHCLFGVRGVLPYKIEDGKRQQGRTGFTASKEEHSRKPKEMREMIERVSYPPFLELFARKKTVGWDAWGDEILNDIILG
;
A
#
# COMPACT_ATOMS: atom_id res chain seq x y z
N MET A 1 3.64 8.81 -18.71
CA MET A 1 4.07 9.56 -17.50
C MET A 1 4.70 8.57 -16.53
N LYS A 2 5.64 8.99 -15.68
CA LYS A 2 6.29 8.13 -14.70
C LYS A 2 6.17 8.70 -13.28
N TYR A 3 6.04 7.81 -12.30
CA TYR A 3 5.73 8.13 -10.91
C TYR A 3 6.95 7.98 -10.03
N LYS A 4 7.09 8.91 -9.09
CA LYS A 4 8.12 8.89 -8.04
C LYS A 4 7.64 8.22 -6.77
N THR A 5 6.33 8.07 -6.60
CA THR A 5 5.75 7.51 -5.37
C THR A 5 4.57 6.63 -5.71
N ILE A 6 4.65 5.38 -5.26
CA ILE A 6 3.60 4.37 -5.41
C ILE A 6 3.00 4.06 -4.04
N TYR A 7 1.69 4.01 -3.98
CA TYR A 7 0.92 3.57 -2.84
C TYR A 7 0.03 2.41 -3.26
N ALA A 8 0.08 1.28 -2.58
CA ALA A 8 -0.63 0.08 -3.01
C ALA A 8 -1.30 -0.63 -1.83
N ASP A 9 -2.55 -1.05 -2.04
CA ASP A 9 -3.32 -1.90 -1.11
C ASP A 9 -3.83 -3.16 -1.83
N PRO A 10 -2.93 -4.13 -2.15
CA PRO A 10 -3.32 -5.29 -2.94
C PRO A 10 -4.44 -6.11 -2.27
N PRO A 11 -5.33 -6.74 -3.06
CA PRO A 11 -6.38 -7.60 -2.55
C PRO A 11 -5.80 -8.98 -2.18
N TRP A 12 -4.96 -9.04 -1.14
CA TRP A 12 -4.30 -10.27 -0.68
C TRP A 12 -5.29 -11.43 -0.52
N MET A 13 -4.88 -12.64 -0.93
CA MET A 13 -5.68 -13.87 -0.80
C MET A 13 -5.84 -14.32 0.66
N GLU A 14 -6.55 -13.53 1.47
CA GLU A 14 -6.88 -13.85 2.85
C GLU A 14 -7.82 -15.05 2.91
N VAL A 15 -7.26 -16.24 3.12
CA VAL A 15 -8.03 -17.42 3.49
C VAL A 15 -8.35 -17.33 4.98
N GLY A 16 -9.64 -17.24 5.32
CA GLY A 16 -10.06 -17.34 6.71
C GLY A 16 -9.76 -18.73 7.27
N GLY A 17 -9.11 -18.80 8.42
CA GLY A 17 -9.07 -20.05 9.21
C GLY A 17 -10.49 -20.39 9.66
N GLY A 18 -11.18 -21.26 8.90
CA GLY A 18 -12.54 -21.73 9.16
C GLY A 18 -13.45 -21.66 7.92
N LYS A 19 -14.50 -22.52 7.89
CA LYS A 19 -15.53 -22.63 6.83
C LYS A 19 -16.40 -21.36 6.62
N ILE A 20 -15.99 -20.21 7.13
CA ILE A 20 -16.74 -18.96 7.08
C ILE A 20 -16.14 -18.07 5.99
N VAL A 21 -16.92 -17.82 4.94
CA VAL A 21 -16.63 -16.85 3.87
C VAL A 21 -16.51 -15.46 4.50
N ARG A 22 -15.28 -14.92 4.54
CA ARG A 22 -14.98 -13.60 5.11
C ARG A 22 -15.24 -12.49 4.08
N GLY A 23 -15.66 -11.32 4.56
CA GLY A 23 -16.28 -10.24 3.78
C GLY A 23 -15.53 -9.72 2.54
N ALA A 24 -14.20 -9.88 2.44
CA ALA A 24 -13.46 -9.45 1.24
C ALA A 24 -13.80 -10.27 -0.01
N GLN A 25 -14.14 -11.56 0.15
CA GLN A 25 -14.58 -12.42 -0.97
C GLN A 25 -15.94 -12.03 -1.56
N LYS A 26 -16.73 -11.18 -0.88
CA LYS A 26 -18.06 -10.78 -1.36
C LYS A 26 -18.04 -9.61 -2.35
N HIS A 27 -16.90 -8.93 -2.53
CA HIS A 27 -16.86 -7.67 -3.29
C HIS A 27 -15.81 -7.63 -4.43
N TYR A 28 -14.63 -8.25 -4.32
CA TYR A 28 -13.57 -8.21 -5.36
C TYR A 28 -12.78 -9.52 -5.46
N PRO A 29 -12.20 -9.87 -6.64
CA PRO A 29 -11.35 -11.03 -6.77
C PRO A 29 -10.05 -10.84 -5.97
N LEU A 30 -9.79 -11.76 -5.04
CA LEU A 30 -8.53 -11.78 -4.30
C LEU A 30 -7.39 -12.27 -5.20
N MET A 31 -6.19 -11.76 -4.98
CA MET A 31 -4.99 -12.10 -5.73
C MET A 31 -4.01 -12.93 -4.91
N LYS A 32 -3.42 -13.95 -5.56
CA LYS A 32 -2.26 -14.67 -5.01
C LYS A 32 -1.04 -13.73 -5.01
N THR A 33 -0.10 -13.95 -4.09
CA THR A 33 1.15 -13.18 -4.02
C THR A 33 1.88 -13.15 -5.36
N GLU A 34 1.92 -14.28 -6.07
CA GLU A 34 2.58 -14.40 -7.36
C GLU A 34 1.96 -13.46 -8.41
N ALA A 35 0.64 -13.41 -8.50
CA ALA A 35 -0.06 -12.51 -9.41
C ALA A 35 0.20 -11.02 -9.09
N ILE A 36 0.36 -10.68 -7.80
CA ILE A 36 0.73 -9.32 -7.40
C ILE A 36 2.19 -9.03 -7.79
N CYS A 37 3.10 -10.00 -7.64
CA CYS A 37 4.48 -9.90 -8.11
C CYS A 37 4.55 -9.69 -9.63
N ASP A 38 3.70 -10.37 -10.42
CA ASP A 38 3.71 -10.31 -11.89
C ASP A 38 3.37 -8.91 -12.43
N LEU A 39 2.69 -8.07 -11.63
CA LEU A 39 2.50 -6.65 -11.95
C LEU A 39 3.81 -5.87 -12.05
N ALA A 40 4.94 -6.42 -11.60
CA ALA A 40 6.27 -5.80 -11.75
C ALA A 40 6.56 -5.36 -13.19
N LEU A 41 6.24 -6.22 -14.17
CA LEU A 41 6.54 -5.97 -15.57
C LEU A 41 5.76 -4.77 -16.12
N PRO A 42 4.41 -4.77 -16.10
CA PRO A 42 3.64 -3.61 -16.58
C PRO A 42 3.89 -2.36 -15.72
N LEU A 43 4.06 -2.50 -14.39
CA LEU A 43 4.33 -1.37 -13.51
C LEU A 43 5.66 -0.68 -13.85
N SER A 44 6.67 -1.43 -14.29
CA SER A 44 8.01 -0.89 -14.57
C SER A 44 8.02 0.25 -15.60
N GLU A 45 7.06 0.27 -16.53
CA GLU A 45 6.91 1.32 -17.54
C GLU A 45 6.47 2.67 -16.93
N PHE A 46 5.76 2.61 -15.80
CA PHE A 46 5.24 3.76 -15.07
C PHE A 46 6.17 4.21 -13.94
N LEU A 47 7.25 3.51 -13.64
CA LEU A 47 8.16 3.86 -12.54
C LEU A 47 9.31 4.75 -12.99
N GLU A 48 9.58 5.79 -12.19
CA GLU A 48 10.86 6.49 -12.24
C GLU A 48 12.00 5.60 -11.74
N PRO A 49 13.26 5.81 -12.18
CA PRO A 49 14.42 5.07 -11.68
C PRO A 49 14.64 5.24 -10.16
N ASN A 50 14.28 6.42 -9.63
CA ASN A 50 14.32 6.73 -8.21
C ASN A 50 12.88 6.93 -7.73
N ALA A 51 12.39 6.02 -6.89
CA ALA A 51 11.00 6.01 -6.46
C ALA A 51 10.81 5.45 -5.05
N HIS A 52 9.70 5.83 -4.42
CA HIS A 52 9.22 5.28 -3.16
C HIS A 52 8.03 4.35 -3.38
N LEU A 53 7.95 3.29 -2.57
CA LEU A 53 6.81 2.37 -2.50
C LEU A 53 6.28 2.31 -1.07
N TYR A 54 4.97 2.42 -0.95
CA TYR A 54 4.20 2.23 0.26
C TYR A 54 3.19 1.10 0.03
N LEU A 55 3.47 -0.08 0.58
CA LEU A 55 2.71 -1.31 0.31
C LEU A 55 1.99 -1.79 1.56
N TRP A 56 0.66 -1.79 1.54
CA TRP A 56 -0.12 -2.35 2.64
C TRP A 56 -0.08 -3.87 2.67
N VAL A 57 0.04 -4.40 3.89
CA VAL A 57 -0.06 -5.81 4.21
C VAL A 57 -0.86 -5.99 5.50
N THR A 58 -1.59 -7.10 5.58
CA THR A 58 -2.07 -7.59 6.88
C THR A 58 -0.98 -8.44 7.54
N ASN A 59 -1.14 -8.74 8.83
CA ASN A 59 -0.14 -9.48 9.62
C ASN A 59 0.33 -10.78 8.95
N ASN A 60 -0.58 -11.50 8.28
CA ASN A 60 -0.27 -12.78 7.63
C ASN A 60 0.53 -12.62 6.32
N PHE A 61 0.47 -11.45 5.69
CA PHE A 61 1.09 -11.17 4.39
C PHE A 61 2.37 -10.34 4.53
N LEU A 62 2.94 -10.22 5.73
CA LEU A 62 4.18 -9.47 5.94
C LEU A 62 5.32 -10.02 5.07
N ILE A 63 5.50 -11.34 5.05
CA ILE A 63 6.54 -11.99 4.25
C ILE A 63 6.24 -11.85 2.74
N ASP A 64 4.98 -11.96 2.35
CA ASP A 64 4.55 -11.82 0.96
C ASP A 64 4.72 -10.39 0.44
N GLY A 65 4.44 -9.37 1.27
CA GLY A 65 4.72 -7.98 0.94
C GLY A 65 6.20 -7.74 0.66
N LEU A 66 7.11 -8.32 1.45
CA LEU A 66 8.55 -8.23 1.19
C LEU A 66 8.95 -8.91 -0.13
N LYS A 67 8.29 -10.01 -0.52
CA LYS A 67 8.48 -10.63 -1.84
C LYS A 67 8.02 -9.71 -2.97
N VAL A 68 6.83 -9.12 -2.83
CA VAL A 68 6.26 -8.18 -3.81
C VAL A 68 7.16 -6.95 -3.98
N MET A 69 7.62 -6.34 -2.89
CA MET A 69 8.55 -5.20 -2.95
C MET A 69 9.80 -5.54 -3.76
N ARG A 70 10.40 -6.72 -3.49
CA ARG A 70 11.57 -7.19 -4.24
C ARG A 70 11.25 -7.42 -5.72
N ALA A 71 10.13 -8.07 -6.03
CA ALA A 71 9.71 -8.31 -7.41
C ALA A 71 9.50 -6.99 -8.19
N TRP A 72 8.93 -5.98 -7.54
CA TRP A 72 8.72 -4.65 -8.12
C TRP A 72 9.99 -3.78 -8.17
N GLY A 73 11.14 -4.30 -7.68
CA GLY A 73 12.42 -3.61 -7.72
C GLY A 73 12.64 -2.60 -6.59
N PHE A 74 11.93 -2.73 -5.47
CA PHE A 74 12.08 -1.89 -4.29
C PHE A 74 12.80 -2.64 -3.16
N GLU A 75 13.75 -1.95 -2.53
CA GLU A 75 14.41 -2.40 -1.31
C GLU A 75 13.60 -1.94 -0.09
N TYR A 76 13.25 -2.87 0.80
CA TYR A 76 12.58 -2.55 2.06
C TYR A 76 13.46 -1.67 2.97
N LYS A 77 12.85 -0.67 3.62
CA LYS A 77 13.54 0.22 4.57
C LYS A 77 12.92 0.25 5.95
N THR A 78 11.60 0.32 6.07
CA THR A 78 10.92 0.33 7.37
C THR A 78 9.45 -0.07 7.26
N THR A 79 8.85 -0.36 8.41
CA THR A 79 7.42 -0.66 8.53
C THR A 79 6.72 0.46 9.27
N ILE A 80 5.60 0.92 8.71
CA ILE A 80 4.69 1.89 9.32
C ILE A 80 3.46 1.13 9.80
N THR A 81 3.15 1.21 11.09
CA THR A 81 2.05 0.44 11.70
C THR A 81 0.85 1.30 12.00
N TRP A 82 -0.28 0.97 11.39
CA TRP A 82 -1.57 1.49 11.80
C TRP A 82 -2.13 0.64 12.94
N MET A 83 -2.23 1.25 14.12
CA MET A 83 -2.91 0.68 15.28
C MET A 83 -4.39 1.08 15.27
N LYS A 84 -5.25 0.08 15.13
CA LYS A 84 -6.71 0.27 15.12
C LYS A 84 -7.20 0.54 16.52
N THR A 85 -8.13 1.47 16.66
CA THR A 85 -8.80 1.78 17.93
C THR A 85 -9.72 0.66 18.41
N GLN A 86 -10.07 -0.29 17.54
CA GLN A 86 -10.96 -1.42 17.82
C GLN A 86 -10.28 -2.76 17.54
N ILE A 87 -10.61 -3.75 18.37
CA ILE A 87 -10.08 -5.10 18.27
C ILE A 87 -10.76 -5.91 17.17
N GLY A 88 -9.98 -6.35 16.19
CA GLY A 88 -10.42 -7.21 15.10
C GLY A 88 -10.50 -8.68 15.50
N LEU A 89 -10.71 -9.53 14.49
CA LEU A 89 -10.74 -10.98 14.64
C LEU A 89 -9.33 -11.56 14.86
N GLY A 90 -9.27 -12.81 15.32
CA GLY A 90 -8.03 -13.56 15.49
C GLY A 90 -8.25 -14.79 16.36
N GLN A 91 -7.39 -15.80 16.20
CA GLN A 91 -7.46 -17.06 16.96
C GLN A 91 -6.57 -16.99 18.21
N TYR A 92 -5.25 -17.00 18.01
CA TYR A 92 -4.26 -16.83 19.09
C TYR A 92 -4.14 -15.38 19.55
N PHE A 93 -4.05 -14.45 18.60
CA PHE A 93 -3.99 -13.01 18.84
C PHE A 93 -5.04 -12.31 18.01
N ARG A 94 -5.77 -11.39 18.63
CA ARG A 94 -6.79 -10.58 17.96
C ARG A 94 -6.11 -9.42 17.23
N GLY A 95 -6.41 -9.25 15.94
CA GLY A 95 -5.76 -8.24 15.10
C GLY A 95 -6.13 -6.81 15.51
N VAL A 96 -5.15 -6.04 15.97
CA VAL A 96 -5.28 -4.59 16.26
C VAL A 96 -4.38 -3.75 15.37
N THR A 97 -3.63 -4.36 14.46
CA THR A 97 -2.69 -3.69 13.56
C THR A 97 -2.92 -4.03 12.09
N GLU A 98 -2.58 -3.08 11.22
CA GLU A 98 -2.21 -3.29 9.82
C GLU A 98 -0.89 -2.57 9.55
N HIS A 99 -0.16 -2.99 8.52
CA HIS A 99 1.19 -2.49 8.26
C HIS A 99 1.30 -1.96 6.83
N CYS A 100 1.96 -0.81 6.69
CA CYS A 100 2.38 -0.27 5.41
C CYS A 100 3.91 -0.36 5.33
N LEU A 101 4.41 -1.18 4.43
CA LEU A 101 5.84 -1.38 4.19
C LEU A 101 6.35 -0.23 3.33
N PHE A 102 7.41 0.42 3.78
CA PHE A 102 8.09 1.46 3.01
C PHE A 102 9.35 0.89 2.36
N GLY A 103 9.45 1.08 1.05
CA GLY A 103 10.61 0.70 0.25
C GLY A 103 11.05 1.79 -0.71
N VAL A 104 12.28 1.65 -1.17
CA VAL A 104 12.91 2.60 -2.10
C VAL A 104 13.51 1.86 -3.28
N ARG A 105 13.43 2.48 -4.44
CA ARG A 105 14.14 2.09 -5.65
C ARG A 105 15.10 3.22 -5.99
N GLY A 106 16.35 2.89 -6.29
CA GLY A 106 17.39 3.88 -6.56
C GLY A 106 17.64 4.80 -5.36
N VAL A 107 18.01 6.06 -5.64
CA VAL A 107 18.29 7.08 -4.61
C VAL A 107 17.42 8.30 -4.86
N LEU A 108 16.33 8.43 -4.08
CA LEU A 108 15.52 9.64 -4.05
C LEU A 108 15.94 10.49 -2.84
N PRO A 109 16.35 11.76 -3.03
CA PRO A 109 16.73 12.60 -1.91
C PRO A 109 15.56 12.83 -0.96
N TYR A 110 15.85 13.13 0.30
CA TYR A 110 14.80 13.49 1.24
C TYR A 110 14.05 14.73 0.78
N LYS A 111 12.74 14.75 0.99
CA LYS A 111 11.95 15.97 0.79
C LYS A 111 12.39 17.04 1.80
N ILE A 112 12.75 18.21 1.28
CA ILE A 112 13.15 19.38 2.06
C ILE A 112 12.16 20.50 1.77
N GLU A 113 11.62 21.11 2.83
CA GLU A 113 10.82 22.33 2.77
C GLU A 113 11.39 23.31 3.80
N ASP A 114 11.57 24.57 3.43
CA ASP A 114 12.17 25.61 4.28
C ASP A 114 13.50 25.20 4.93
N GLY A 115 14.35 24.52 4.16
CA GLY A 115 15.65 24.01 4.63
C GLY A 115 15.57 22.86 5.64
N LYS A 116 14.37 22.33 5.92
CA LYS A 116 14.16 21.24 6.87
C LYS A 116 13.73 19.95 6.15
N ARG A 117 14.39 18.86 6.52
CA ARG A 117 14.00 17.51 6.10
C ARG A 117 12.61 17.18 6.65
N GLN A 118 11.71 16.80 5.75
CA GLN A 118 10.39 16.31 6.10
C GLN A 118 10.48 14.89 6.66
N GLN A 119 9.67 14.61 7.70
CA GLN A 119 9.67 13.33 8.42
C GLN A 119 8.25 12.83 8.65
N GLY A 120 8.10 11.51 8.67
CA GLY A 120 6.88 10.80 9.02
C GLY A 120 7.07 9.99 10.30
N ARG A 121 6.04 9.23 10.69
CA ARG A 121 6.08 8.35 11.87
C ARG A 121 5.97 6.88 11.42
N THR A 122 6.60 5.98 12.17
CA THR A 122 6.49 4.52 11.95
C THR A 122 5.28 3.89 12.65
N GLY A 123 4.43 4.71 13.27
CA GLY A 123 3.21 4.23 13.91
C GLY A 123 2.21 5.34 14.17
N PHE A 124 0.93 5.03 14.01
CA PHE A 124 -0.17 5.94 14.29
C PHE A 124 -1.46 5.18 14.62
N THR A 125 -2.36 5.84 15.34
CA THR A 125 -3.68 5.32 15.69
C THR A 125 -4.74 5.97 14.82
N ALA A 126 -5.64 5.18 14.25
CA ALA A 126 -6.83 5.69 13.55
C ALA A 126 -7.98 4.69 13.67
N SER A 127 -9.21 5.17 13.62
CA SER A 127 -10.39 4.31 13.68
C SER A 127 -10.57 3.55 12.37
N LYS A 128 -11.08 2.32 12.46
CA LYS A 128 -11.45 1.55 11.27
C LYS A 128 -12.67 2.21 10.62
N GLU A 129 -12.60 2.34 9.31
CA GLU A 129 -13.71 2.85 8.50
C GLU A 129 -14.43 1.71 7.77
N GLU A 130 -15.53 2.04 7.09
CA GLU A 130 -16.30 1.07 6.31
C GLU A 130 -15.45 0.43 5.19
N HIS A 131 -15.83 -0.79 4.81
CA HIS A 131 -15.22 -1.55 3.71
C HIS A 131 -13.69 -1.73 3.79
N SER A 132 -13.07 -1.65 4.98
CA SER A 132 -11.61 -1.76 5.15
C SER A 132 -10.81 -0.65 4.46
N ARG A 133 -11.42 0.54 4.33
CA ARG A 133 -10.74 1.75 3.84
C ARG A 133 -9.53 2.07 4.71
N LYS A 134 -8.41 2.40 4.06
CA LYS A 134 -7.17 2.79 4.72
C LYS A 134 -7.25 4.24 5.23
N PRO A 135 -6.62 4.56 6.37
CA PRO A 135 -6.69 5.87 6.99
C PRO A 135 -6.08 6.96 6.10
N LYS A 136 -6.74 8.12 6.03
CA LYS A 136 -6.26 9.29 5.24
C LYS A 136 -4.89 9.78 5.72
N GLU A 137 -4.61 9.61 7.02
CA GLU A 137 -3.39 9.99 7.69
C GLU A 137 -2.16 9.34 7.04
N MET A 138 -2.31 8.13 6.49
CA MET A 138 -1.24 7.48 5.76
C MET A 138 -0.87 8.26 4.50
N ARG A 139 -1.87 8.71 3.73
CA ARG A 139 -1.64 9.48 2.50
C ARG A 139 -1.05 10.85 2.81
N GLU A 140 -1.55 11.53 3.84
CA GLU A 140 -0.98 12.80 4.33
C GLU A 140 0.50 12.65 4.75
N MET A 141 0.87 11.52 5.39
CA MET A 141 2.28 11.23 5.69
C MET A 141 3.11 10.98 4.43
N ILE A 142 2.56 10.31 3.42
CA ILE A 142 3.26 10.08 2.14
C ILE A 142 3.54 11.40 1.43
N GLU A 143 2.53 12.26 1.27
CA GLU A 143 2.65 13.57 0.60
C GLU A 143 3.63 14.49 1.31
N ARG A 144 3.74 14.37 2.65
CA ARG A 144 4.69 15.12 3.45
C ARG A 144 6.14 14.74 3.13
N VAL A 145 6.45 13.45 3.01
CA VAL A 145 7.85 12.96 2.95
C VAL A 145 8.32 12.54 1.56
N SER A 146 7.40 12.37 0.61
CA SER A 146 7.67 11.89 -0.74
C SER A 146 7.25 12.89 -1.82
N TYR A 147 7.73 12.67 -3.04
CA TYR A 147 7.52 13.58 -4.16
C TYR A 147 6.44 13.09 -5.13
N PRO A 148 5.65 13.99 -5.75
CA PRO A 148 4.84 13.65 -6.91
C PRO A 148 5.72 13.37 -8.15
N PRO A 149 5.20 12.72 -9.19
CA PRO A 149 3.81 12.26 -9.32
C PRO A 149 3.48 11.05 -8.44
N PHE A 150 2.25 11.01 -7.95
CA PHE A 150 1.73 9.97 -7.06
C PHE A 150 0.79 9.01 -7.81
N LEU A 151 0.96 7.71 -7.62
CA LEU A 151 0.08 6.67 -8.15
C LEU A 151 -0.43 5.77 -7.01
N GLU A 152 -1.74 5.56 -6.96
CA GLU A 152 -2.39 4.58 -6.10
C GLU A 152 -2.81 3.34 -6.90
N LEU A 153 -2.31 2.18 -6.50
CA LEU A 153 -2.68 0.88 -7.05
C LEU A 153 -3.71 0.20 -6.15
N PHE A 154 -4.66 -0.49 -6.78
CA PHE A 154 -5.83 -1.10 -6.13
C PHE A 154 -6.72 -0.07 -5.42
N ALA A 155 -6.79 1.13 -6.00
CA ALA A 155 -7.58 2.23 -5.48
C ALA A 155 -9.08 1.93 -5.60
N ARG A 156 -9.83 2.26 -4.54
CA ARG A 156 -11.29 2.15 -4.52
C ARG A 156 -12.02 3.46 -4.76
N LYS A 157 -11.28 4.56 -4.71
CA LYS A 157 -11.78 5.92 -4.90
C LYS A 157 -10.66 6.80 -5.43
N LYS A 158 -11.00 7.71 -6.34
CA LYS A 158 -10.11 8.80 -6.75
C LYS A 158 -9.79 9.74 -5.60
N THR A 159 -8.52 10.14 -5.52
CA THR A 159 -8.05 11.17 -4.60
C THR A 159 -7.39 12.28 -5.40
N VAL A 160 -7.72 13.54 -5.10
CA VAL A 160 -7.14 14.69 -5.78
C VAL A 160 -5.61 14.67 -5.61
N GLY A 161 -4.88 14.88 -6.72
CA GLY A 161 -3.41 14.85 -6.73
C GLY A 161 -2.80 13.46 -6.87
N TRP A 162 -3.62 12.41 -6.96
CA TRP A 162 -3.19 11.03 -7.15
C TRP A 162 -3.81 10.45 -8.41
N ASP A 163 -2.96 9.92 -9.29
CA ASP A 163 -3.45 9.00 -10.31
C ASP A 163 -3.79 7.67 -9.64
N ALA A 164 -4.75 6.94 -10.20
CA ALA A 164 -5.30 5.76 -9.57
C ALA A 164 -5.60 4.65 -10.58
N TRP A 165 -5.32 3.42 -10.16
CA TRP A 165 -5.67 2.19 -10.83
C TRP A 165 -6.35 1.21 -9.87
N GLY A 166 -7.49 0.65 -10.23
CA GLY A 166 -8.24 -0.34 -9.46
C GLY A 166 -9.59 -0.71 -10.10
N ASP A 167 -10.15 -1.85 -9.71
CA ASP A 167 -11.36 -2.42 -10.34
C ASP A 167 -12.65 -1.62 -10.08
N GLU A 168 -12.63 -0.71 -9.11
CA GLU A 168 -13.82 0.03 -8.64
C GLU A 168 -13.92 1.45 -9.20
N ILE A 169 -12.98 1.87 -10.04
CA ILE A 169 -12.85 3.24 -10.50
C ILE A 169 -12.54 3.32 -11.99
N LEU A 170 -12.78 4.50 -12.58
CA LEU A 170 -12.21 4.80 -13.89
C LEU A 170 -10.70 4.93 -13.74
N ASN A 171 -9.90 4.13 -14.44
CA ASN A 171 -8.44 4.12 -14.28
C ASN A 171 -7.76 5.31 -14.98
N ASP A 172 -6.72 5.90 -14.36
CA ASP A 172 -5.88 6.93 -15.02
C ASP A 172 -4.75 6.32 -15.85
N ILE A 173 -4.41 5.06 -15.56
CA ILE A 173 -3.39 4.28 -16.26
C ILE A 173 -3.95 2.93 -16.68
N ILE A 174 -3.28 2.28 -17.62
CA ILE A 174 -3.59 0.90 -18.03
C ILE A 174 -2.40 0.04 -17.60
N LEU A 175 -2.56 -0.71 -16.51
CA LEU A 175 -1.72 -1.86 -16.20
C LEU A 175 -2.34 -3.05 -16.91
N GLY A 176 -1.53 -3.75 -17.72
CA GLY A 176 -1.95 -4.73 -18.73
C GLY A 176 -2.91 -5.81 -18.26
#